data_AF-A0A7X2MZP9-F1
#
_entry.id   AF-A0A7X2MZP9-F1
#
_cell.length_a   1.000
_cell.length_b   1.000
_cell.length_c   1.000
_cell.angle_alpha   90.00
_cell.angle_beta   90.00
_cell.angle_gamma   90.00
#
_symmetry.space_group_name_H-M   'P 1'
#
loop_
_entity.id
_entity.type
_entity.pdbx_description
1 polymer ?
#
loop_
_entity_poly.entity_id
_entity_poly.type
_entity_poly.pdbx_seq_one_letter_code
_entity_poly.pdbx_strand_id
1 'polypeptide(L)'
;MKIIFNEKEKNALTKKIYLYIFKEDNVPDEVLESAICESYCDDEHTYKTFEEIPMEYKIEAIEDCCTASGMEFEDYDDILNFFHKKFKH
;
A
#
# COMPACT_ATOMS: atom_id res chain seq x y z
N MET A 1 -17.01 -14.69 -3.81
CA MET A 1 -16.84 -14.65 -2.35
C MET A 1 -15.65 -13.76 -2.04
N LYS A 2 -15.87 -12.69 -1.27
CA LYS A 2 -14.83 -11.74 -0.85
C LYS A 2 -14.07 -12.35 0.32
N ILE A 3 -12.74 -12.33 0.28
CA ILE A 3 -11.89 -12.76 1.38
C ILE A 3 -11.90 -11.65 2.42
N ILE A 4 -12.14 -12.01 3.68
CA ILE A 4 -12.04 -11.09 4.80
C ILE A 4 -10.66 -11.27 5.42
N PHE A 5 -9.87 -10.21 5.38
CA PHE A 5 -8.52 -10.20 5.93
C PHE A 5 -8.54 -9.72 7.38
N ASN A 6 -7.77 -10.37 8.25
CA ASN A 6 -7.49 -9.82 9.58
C ASN A 6 -6.47 -8.68 9.50
N GLU A 7 -6.28 -7.93 10.59
CA GLU A 7 -5.40 -6.76 10.61
C GLU A 7 -3.96 -7.06 10.17
N LYS A 8 -3.40 -8.20 10.56
CA LYS A 8 -2.04 -8.59 10.18
C LYS A 8 -1.94 -8.88 8.68
N GLU A 9 -2.94 -9.57 8.14
CA GLU A 9 -3.03 -9.85 6.71
C GLU A 9 -3.24 -8.57 5.89
N LYS A 10 -4.10 -7.67 6.37
CA LYS A 10 -4.31 -6.35 5.77
C LYS A 10 -2.98 -5.61 5.70
N ASN A 11 -2.29 -5.43 6.83
CA ASN A 11 -0.98 -4.75 6.88
C ASN A 11 0.05 -5.34 5.90
N ALA A 12 0.21 -6.67 5.90
CA ALA A 12 1.17 -7.33 5.02
C ALA A 12 0.82 -7.15 3.54
N LEU A 13 -0.48 -7.22 3.20
CA LEU A 13 -0.95 -7.04 1.84
C LEU A 13 -0.85 -5.57 1.40
N THR A 14 -1.21 -4.61 2.27
CA THR A 14 -1.01 -3.17 2.04
C THR A 14 0.44 -2.88 1.66
N LYS A 15 1.40 -3.36 2.45
CA LYS A 15 2.83 -3.17 2.18
C LYS A 15 3.23 -3.74 0.81
N LYS A 16 2.75 -4.94 0.49
CA LYS A 16 3.00 -5.57 -0.81
C LYS A 16 2.38 -4.79 -1.97
N ILE A 17 1.21 -4.19 -1.79
CA ILE A 17 0.56 -3.33 -2.78
C ILE A 17 1.39 -2.07 -3.02
N TYR A 18 1.86 -1.40 -1.96
CA TYR A 18 2.76 -0.24 -2.08
C TYR A 18 4.00 -0.56 -2.90
N LEU A 19 4.72 -1.61 -2.51
CA LEU A 19 5.94 -2.03 -3.21
C LEU A 19 5.67 -2.46 -4.65
N TYR A 20 4.43 -2.82 -5.00
CA TYR A 20 4.04 -3.12 -6.37
C TYR A 20 3.67 -1.87 -7.17
N ILE A 21 2.87 -0.95 -6.59
CA ILE A 21 2.39 0.27 -7.27
C ILE A 21 3.56 1.22 -7.53
N PHE A 22 4.42 1.42 -6.54
CA PHE A 22 5.55 2.35 -6.61
C PHE A 22 6.85 1.67 -7.09
N LYS A 23 6.75 0.47 -7.65
CA LYS A 23 7.93 -0.24 -8.12
C LYS A 23 8.58 0.50 -9.28
N GLU A 24 9.87 0.75 -9.16
CA GLU A 24 10.70 1.30 -10.24
C GLU A 24 11.78 0.31 -10.68
N ASP A 25 12.11 0.33 -11.97
CA ASP A 25 13.16 -0.52 -12.52
C ASP A 25 14.52 -0.18 -11.91
N ASN A 26 15.22 -1.21 -11.42
CA ASN A 26 16.53 -1.12 -10.74
C ASN A 26 16.54 -0.42 -9.37
N VAL A 27 15.37 -0.17 -8.76
CA VAL A 27 15.28 0.30 -7.37
C VAL A 27 15.01 -0.90 -6.45
N PRO A 28 15.90 -1.18 -5.47
CA PRO A 28 15.65 -2.22 -4.47
C PRO A 28 14.46 -1.88 -3.57
N ASP A 29 13.68 -2.89 -3.16
CA ASP A 29 12.51 -2.73 -2.28
C ASP A 29 12.86 -1.97 -0.97
N GLU A 30 14.06 -2.17 -0.41
CA GLU A 30 14.52 -1.46 0.80
C GLU A 30 14.67 0.06 0.58
N VAL A 31 15.15 0.45 -0.61
CA VAL A 31 15.32 1.86 -0.99
C VAL A 31 13.95 2.47 -1.24
N LEU A 32 13.06 1.74 -1.91
CA LEU A 32 11.69 2.17 -2.14
C LEU A 32 10.93 2.34 -0.81
N GLU A 33 11.06 1.40 0.12
CA GLU A 33 10.42 1.48 1.44
C GLU A 33 10.91 2.72 2.21
N SER A 34 12.21 3.02 2.15
CA SER A 34 12.78 4.22 2.78
C SER A 34 12.22 5.50 2.15
N ALA A 35 12.18 5.57 0.81
CA ALA A 35 11.63 6.73 0.10
C ALA A 35 10.14 6.94 0.39
N ILE A 36 9.36 5.86 0.50
CA ILE A 36 7.96 5.93 0.92
C ILE A 36 7.87 6.53 2.32
N CYS A 37 8.64 6.05 3.29
CA CYS A 37 8.61 6.59 4.66
C CYS A 37 8.98 8.08 4.71
N GLU A 38 10.00 8.48 3.96
CA GLU A 38 10.43 9.87 3.85
C GLU A 38 9.33 10.76 3.26
N SER A 39 8.53 10.26 2.30
CA SER A 39 7.44 11.02 1.69
C SER A 39 6.29 11.37 2.64
N TYR A 40 6.14 10.65 3.74
CA TYR A 40 5.14 10.93 4.79
C TYR A 40 5.71 11.74 5.96
N CYS A 41 7.01 12.02 6.00
CA CYS A 41 7.59 12.85 7.04
C CYS A 41 7.29 14.33 6.80
N ASP A 42 7.04 15.09 7.87
CA ASP A 42 6.89 16.54 7.86
C ASP A 42 7.62 17.16 9.07
N ASP A 43 7.40 18.46 9.33
CA ASP A 43 8.05 19.18 10.43
C ASP A 43 7.61 18.67 11.82
N GLU A 44 6.49 17.97 11.93
CA GLU A 44 5.89 17.48 13.17
C GLU A 44 6.00 15.96 13.34
N HIS A 45 6.07 15.20 12.24
CA HIS A 45 6.02 13.74 12.21
C HIS A 45 7.18 13.13 11.42
N THR A 46 7.77 12.07 11.97
CA THR A 46 8.82 11.30 11.30
C THR A 46 8.49 9.82 11.38
N TYR A 47 8.55 9.14 10.24
CA TYR A 47 8.35 7.70 10.12
C TYR A 47 9.63 7.04 9.63
N LYS A 48 10.12 6.05 10.37
CA LYS A 48 11.34 5.30 10.06
C LYS A 48 11.04 3.97 9.40
N THR A 49 9.86 3.39 9.65
CA THR A 49 9.44 2.15 9.01
C THR A 49 8.03 2.27 8.45
N PHE A 50 7.74 1.44 7.45
CA PHE A 50 6.43 1.44 6.83
C PHE A 50 5.32 1.15 7.84
N GLU A 51 5.57 0.32 8.85
CA GLU A 51 4.61 -0.03 9.90
C GLU A 51 4.21 1.16 10.78
N GLU A 52 5.07 2.17 10.94
CA GLU A 52 4.81 3.36 11.75
C GLU A 52 3.83 4.33 11.08
N ILE A 53 3.74 4.30 9.74
CA ILE A 53 2.82 5.15 8.99
C ILE A 53 1.36 4.72 9.32
N PRO A 54 0.46 5.65 9.66
CA PRO A 54 -0.95 5.36 9.90
C PRO A 54 -1.59 4.58 8.74
N MET A 55 -2.42 3.58 9.07
CA MET A 55 -3.09 2.76 8.06
C MET A 55 -4.01 3.59 7.16
N GLU A 56 -4.67 4.62 7.70
CA GLU A 56 -5.52 5.54 6.93
C GLU A 56 -4.78 6.20 5.77
N TYR A 57 -3.56 6.72 5.99
CA TYR A 57 -2.73 7.31 4.94
C TYR A 57 -2.29 6.29 3.89
N LYS A 58 -2.13 5.03 4.30
CA LYS A 58 -1.80 3.93 3.39
C LYS A 58 -2.97 3.60 2.48
N ILE A 59 -4.16 3.55 3.05
CA ILE A 59 -5.39 3.25 2.32
C ILE A 59 -5.64 4.36 1.29
N GLU A 60 -5.58 5.62 1.72
CA GLU A 60 -5.82 6.79 0.87
C GLU A 60 -4.90 6.80 -0.36
N ALA A 61 -3.58 6.62 -0.20
CA ALA A 61 -2.70 6.67 -1.36
C ALA A 61 -2.89 5.49 -2.33
N ILE A 62 -3.28 4.31 -1.83
CA ILE A 62 -3.62 3.17 -2.69
C ILE A 62 -4.91 3.47 -3.45
N GLU A 63 -5.94 3.99 -2.77
CA GLU A 63 -7.22 4.37 -3.38
C GLU A 63 -7.03 5.43 -4.46
N ASP A 64 -6.21 6.45 -4.18
CA ASP A 64 -5.85 7.49 -5.14
C ASP A 64 -5.12 6.92 -6.36
N CYS A 65 -4.12 6.05 -6.16
CA CYS A 65 -3.40 5.41 -7.26
C CYS A 65 -4.31 4.51 -8.11
N CYS A 66 -5.22 3.78 -7.47
CA CYS A 66 -6.20 2.95 -8.17
C CYS A 66 -7.14 3.81 -9.02
N THR A 67 -7.66 4.88 -8.44
CA THR A 67 -8.56 5.83 -9.09
C THR A 67 -7.87 6.51 -10.27
N ALA A 68 -6.63 7.00 -10.08
CA ALA A 68 -5.82 7.61 -11.15
C ALA A 68 -5.52 6.64 -12.31
N SER A 69 -5.48 5.33 -12.01
CA SER A 69 -5.31 4.26 -13.00
C SER A 69 -6.62 3.84 -13.67
N GLY A 70 -7.76 4.48 -13.34
CA GLY A 70 -9.08 4.14 -13.87
C GLY A 70 -9.68 2.86 -13.29
N MET A 71 -9.23 2.43 -12.10
CA MET A 71 -9.81 1.30 -11.38
C MET A 71 -10.83 1.82 -10.35
N GLU A 72 -12.04 1.26 -10.37
CA GLU A 72 -13.11 1.58 -9.41
C GLU A 72 -13.33 0.39 -8.47
N PHE A 73 -13.42 0.68 -7.17
CA PHE A 73 -13.65 -0.28 -6.10
C PHE A 73 -14.72 0.28 -5.13
N GLU A 74 -15.53 -0.58 -4.49
CA GLU A 74 -16.55 -0.10 -3.55
C GLU A 74 -15.94 0.26 -2.19
N ASP A 75 -14.91 -0.48 -1.77
CA ASP A 75 -14.19 -0.24 -0.51
C ASP A 75 -12.74 -0.76 -0.57
N TYR A 76 -11.97 -0.48 0.48
CA TYR A 76 -10.59 -0.94 0.63
C TYR A 76 -10.45 -2.48 0.60
N ASP A 77 -11.42 -3.22 1.14
CA ASP A 77 -11.36 -4.67 1.13
C ASP A 77 -11.51 -5.24 -0.30
N ASP A 78 -12.17 -4.54 -1.21
CA ASP A 78 -12.20 -4.92 -2.64
C ASP A 78 -10.83 -4.75 -3.30
N ILE A 79 -10.13 -3.67 -2.98
CA ILE A 79 -8.75 -3.42 -3.43
C ILE A 79 -7.85 -4.56 -2.96
N LEU A 80 -7.92 -4.89 -1.66
CA LEU A 80 -7.15 -6.01 -1.09
C LEU A 80 -7.47 -7.33 -1.82
N ASN A 81 -8.75 -7.62 -2.06
CA ASN A 81 -9.15 -8.83 -2.76
C ASN A 81 -8.63 -8.88 -4.21
N PHE A 82 -8.62 -7.75 -4.91
CA PHE A 82 -8.09 -7.63 -6.26
C PHE A 82 -6.59 -7.95 -6.28
N PHE A 83 -5.79 -7.24 -5.46
CA PHE A 83 -4.34 -7.43 -5.44
C PHE A 83 -3.93 -8.79 -4.88
N HIS A 84 -4.66 -9.33 -3.90
CA HIS A 84 -4.40 -10.69 -3.41
C HIS A 84 -4.56 -11.74 -4.50
N LYS A 85 -5.59 -11.62 -5.35
CA LYS A 85 -5.74 -12.50 -6.52
C LYS A 85 -4.61 -12.28 -7.52
N LYS A 86 -4.27 -11.02 -7.78
CA LYS A 86 -3.19 -10.64 -8.71
C LYS A 86 -1.83 -11.20 -8.29
N PHE A 87 -1.52 -11.24 -6.99
CA PHE A 87 -0.25 -11.74 -6.48
C PHE A 87 -0.16 -13.26 -6.32
N LYS A 88 -1.27 -13.98 -6.49
CA LYS A 88 -1.31 -15.45 -6.50
C LYS A 88 -1.03 -16.04 -7.87
N HIS A 89 -1.03 -15.22 -8.91
CA HIS A 89 -0.77 -15.57 -10.30
C HIS A 89 0.53 -14.92 -10.77
#